data_AF-A0A2V9JJS5-F1
#
_entry.id   AF-A0A2V9JJS5-F1
#
_cell.length_a   1.000
_cell.length_b   1.000
_cell.length_c   1.000
_cell.angle_alpha   90.00
_cell.angle_beta   90.00
_cell.angle_gamma   90.00
#
_symmetry.space_group_name_H-M   'P 1'
#
loop_
_entity.id
_entity.type
_entity.pdbx_description
1 polymer ?
#
loop_
_entity_poly.entity_id
_entity_poly.type
_entity_poly.pdbx_seq_one_letter_code
_entity_poly.pdbx_strand_id
1 'polypeptide(L)'
;MAKRRVWVFKINTKRGWEFDQYFRSRARGPYEMGDEGWIKSASSLRYLRDEVKRGDLFLCYESDRKEVVGVARAASDGRDVGAGSLVDFCSPREAVRLENPLTRHPDLDHILAFGPERGRGTVQKIDSDEFSRLRRTMVRKNPRQADALRRLLGA
;
A
#
# COMPACT_ATOMS: atom_id res chain seq x y z
N MET A 1 -22.15 4.45 -2.43
CA MET A 1 -20.80 3.93 -2.77
C MET A 1 -20.17 3.41 -1.50
N ALA A 2 -19.65 2.18 -1.48
CA ALA A 2 -18.95 1.65 -0.30
C ALA A 2 -17.70 2.51 -0.01
N LYS A 3 -17.46 2.83 1.26
CA LYS A 3 -16.28 3.59 1.70
C LYS A 3 -15.03 2.73 1.45
N ARG A 4 -14.15 3.18 0.56
CA ARG A 4 -12.86 2.51 0.28
C ARG A 4 -12.00 2.49 1.54
N ARG A 5 -11.41 1.34 1.84
CA ARG A 5 -10.46 1.19 2.96
C ARG A 5 -9.06 1.53 2.48
N VAL A 6 -8.20 1.84 3.45
CA VAL A 6 -6.79 2.15 3.19
C VAL A 6 -5.93 1.23 4.01
N TRP A 7 -4.94 0.67 3.33
CA TRP A 7 -4.04 -0.34 3.84
C TRP A 7 -2.60 0.11 3.65
N VAL A 8 -1.71 -0.35 4.52
CA VAL A 8 -0.27 -0.36 4.28
C VAL A 8 0.12 -1.75 3.84
N PHE A 9 0.89 -1.86 2.75
CA PHE A 9 1.60 -3.07 2.37
C PHE A 9 3.08 -2.87 2.63
N LYS A 10 3.62 -3.59 3.61
CA LYS A 10 4.98 -3.44 4.12
C LYS A 10 5.89 -4.49 3.49
N ILE A 11 7.01 -4.05 2.93
CA ILE A 11 8.06 -4.94 2.42
C ILE A 11 9.36 -4.67 3.16
N ASN A 12 10.32 -5.58 3.08
CA ASN A 12 11.68 -5.33 3.54
C ASN A 12 12.61 -5.56 2.36
N THR A 13 13.27 -4.50 1.88
CA THR A 13 14.08 -4.55 0.65
C THR A 13 15.27 -5.49 0.80
N LYS A 14 15.76 -5.68 2.03
CA LYS A 14 16.83 -6.63 2.36
C LYS A 14 16.44 -8.10 2.20
N ARG A 15 15.16 -8.39 1.95
CA ARG A 15 14.64 -9.74 1.62
C ARG A 15 14.51 -9.99 0.11
N GLY A 16 15.07 -9.11 -0.72
CA GLY A 16 15.19 -9.33 -2.17
C GLY A 16 14.04 -8.79 -3.02
N TRP A 17 13.11 -8.03 -2.43
CA TRP A 17 12.00 -7.43 -3.17
C TRP A 17 11.85 -5.94 -2.84
N GLU A 18 11.63 -5.12 -3.86
CA GLU A 18 11.46 -3.66 -3.76
C GLU A 18 10.22 -3.21 -4.54
N PHE A 19 9.52 -2.18 -4.07
CA PHE A 19 8.34 -1.70 -4.79
C PHE A 19 8.67 -1.09 -6.15
N ASP A 20 9.92 -0.66 -6.34
CA ASP A 20 10.39 -0.16 -7.63
C ASP A 20 10.27 -1.23 -8.74
N GLN A 21 10.36 -2.52 -8.39
CA GLN A 21 10.12 -3.63 -9.32
C GLN A 21 8.68 -3.62 -9.84
N TYR A 22 7.71 -3.36 -8.96
CA TYR A 22 6.30 -3.18 -9.34
C TYR A 22 6.12 -1.91 -10.18
N PHE A 23 6.58 -0.75 -9.70
CA PHE A 23 6.34 0.53 -10.37
C PHE A 23 7.01 0.65 -11.75
N ARG A 24 8.14 -0.04 -11.98
CA ARG A 24 8.83 -0.06 -13.27
C ARG A 24 8.41 -1.22 -14.17
N SER A 25 7.58 -2.13 -13.68
CA SER A 25 7.10 -3.25 -14.48
C SER A 25 6.34 -2.75 -15.70
N ARG A 26 6.54 -3.45 -16.83
CA ARG A 26 5.80 -3.21 -18.07
C ARG A 26 4.50 -4.02 -18.15
N ALA A 27 4.09 -4.67 -17.06
CA ALA A 27 2.84 -5.42 -16.97
C ALA A 27 1.66 -4.51 -17.35
N ARG A 28 0.75 -5.05 -18.17
CA ARG A 28 -0.44 -4.32 -18.67
C ARG A 28 -1.73 -4.67 -17.92
N GLY A 29 -1.68 -5.66 -17.03
CA GLY A 29 -2.81 -6.13 -16.24
C GLY A 29 -2.58 -5.96 -14.74
N PRO A 30 -3.46 -6.56 -13.92
CA PRO A 30 -3.26 -6.69 -12.48
C PRO A 30 -1.87 -7.25 -12.17
N TYR A 31 -1.25 -6.72 -11.13
CA TYR A 31 0.07 -7.16 -10.67
C TYR A 31 -0.09 -7.97 -9.38
N GLU A 32 0.36 -9.21 -9.41
CA GLU A 32 0.26 -10.14 -8.28
C GLU A 32 1.11 -9.66 -7.09
N MET A 33 0.50 -9.57 -5.90
CA MET A 33 1.16 -9.05 -4.70
C MET A 33 0.92 -9.94 -3.48
N GLY A 34 2.01 -10.40 -2.88
CA GLY A 34 1.96 -11.24 -1.69
C GLY A 34 1.56 -12.66 -2.01
N ASP A 35 2.32 -13.64 -1.55
CA ASP A 35 1.93 -15.05 -1.54
C ASP A 35 2.03 -15.58 -0.10
N GLU A 36 1.67 -16.85 0.12
CA GLU A 36 1.78 -17.49 1.43
C GLU A 36 3.23 -17.64 1.91
N GLY A 37 4.21 -17.67 0.99
CA GLY A 37 5.63 -17.66 1.32
C GLY A 37 6.10 -16.31 1.89
N TRP A 38 5.45 -15.22 1.46
CA TRP A 38 5.76 -13.84 1.83
C TRP A 38 4.97 -13.36 3.05
N ILE A 39 3.66 -13.65 3.12
CA ILE A 39 2.76 -13.13 4.17
C ILE A 39 2.44 -14.21 5.19
N LYS A 40 3.19 -14.22 6.29
CA LYS A 40 3.06 -15.23 7.36
C LYS A 40 2.21 -14.81 8.55
N SER A 41 1.87 -13.52 8.64
CA SER A 41 1.13 -13.00 9.79
C SER A 41 -0.35 -13.35 9.67
N ALA A 42 -0.89 -14.11 10.64
CA ALA A 42 -2.30 -14.50 10.68
C ALA A 42 -3.26 -13.30 10.59
N SER A 43 -2.91 -12.17 11.21
CA SER A 43 -3.73 -10.95 11.12
C SER A 43 -3.67 -10.32 9.73
N SER A 44 -2.50 -10.30 9.07
CA SER A 44 -2.39 -9.84 7.68
C SER A 44 -3.16 -10.75 6.71
N LEU A 45 -3.09 -12.07 6.90
CA LEU A 45 -3.86 -13.04 6.12
C LEU A 45 -5.36 -12.82 6.31
N ARG A 46 -5.83 -12.68 7.55
CA ARG A 46 -7.23 -12.35 7.86
C ARG A 46 -7.67 -11.05 7.19
N TYR A 47 -6.87 -9.98 7.28
CA TYR A 47 -7.20 -8.71 6.63
C TYR A 47 -7.34 -8.86 5.12
N LEU A 48 -6.43 -9.57 4.48
CA LEU A 48 -6.51 -9.83 3.05
C LEU A 48 -7.77 -10.63 2.70
N ARG A 49 -8.01 -11.75 3.38
CA ARG A 49 -9.13 -12.65 3.08
C ARG A 49 -10.50 -12.02 3.33
N ASP A 50 -10.66 -11.34 4.48
CA ASP A 50 -11.98 -10.97 4.97
C ASP A 50 -12.32 -9.49 4.71
N GLU A 51 -11.31 -8.63 4.62
CA GLU A 51 -11.51 -7.18 4.64
C GLU A 51 -11.07 -6.44 3.38
N VAL A 52 -10.04 -6.88 2.68
CA VAL A 52 -9.55 -6.18 1.49
C VAL A 52 -10.53 -6.38 0.33
N LYS A 53 -10.99 -5.26 -0.24
CA LYS A 53 -11.91 -5.26 -1.38
C LYS A 53 -11.30 -4.55 -2.59
N ARG A 54 -11.72 -4.98 -3.79
CA ARG A 54 -11.36 -4.32 -5.04
C ARG A 54 -11.66 -2.82 -4.94
N GLY A 55 -10.67 -2.01 -5.31
CA GLY A 55 -10.73 -0.55 -5.25
C GLY A 55 -10.25 0.06 -3.92
N ASP A 56 -9.95 -0.75 -2.89
CA ASP A 56 -9.24 -0.27 -1.71
C ASP A 56 -7.85 0.27 -2.08
N LEU A 57 -7.31 1.15 -1.23
CA LEU A 57 -6.01 1.77 -1.43
C LEU A 57 -4.92 1.05 -0.64
N PHE A 58 -3.76 0.87 -1.26
CA PHE A 58 -2.56 0.35 -0.62
C PHE A 58 -1.44 1.39 -0.69
N LEU A 59 -0.91 1.75 0.47
CA LEU A 59 0.34 2.48 0.61
C LEU A 59 1.50 1.48 0.54
N CYS A 60 2.40 1.70 -0.40
CA CYS A 60 3.58 0.89 -0.64
C CYS A 60 4.70 1.33 0.32
N TYR A 61 4.91 0.58 1.41
CA TYR A 61 5.86 0.94 2.47
C TYR A 61 7.09 0.02 2.50
N GLU A 62 8.28 0.62 2.42
CA GLU A 62 9.55 -0.08 2.56
C GLU A 62 10.02 0.04 4.01
N SER A 63 9.90 -1.05 4.77
CA SER A 63 10.02 -1.04 6.24
C SER A 63 11.44 -0.80 6.75
N ASP A 64 12.45 -1.23 6.00
CA ASP A 64 13.86 -1.04 6.32
C ASP A 64 14.36 0.36 5.95
N ARG A 65 13.81 0.97 4.90
CA ARG A 65 14.02 2.39 4.54
C ARG A 65 13.10 3.34 5.33
N LYS A 66 12.06 2.78 5.93
CA LYS A 66 11.03 3.46 6.73
C LYS A 66 10.30 4.55 5.95
N GLU A 67 9.88 4.24 4.73
CA GLU A 67 9.24 5.21 3.84
C GLU A 67 8.08 4.62 3.03
N VAL A 68 7.08 5.46 2.71
CA VAL A 68 6.07 5.17 1.71
C VAL A 68 6.57 5.70 0.38
N VAL A 69 6.75 4.79 -0.58
CA VAL A 69 7.32 5.08 -1.90
C VAL A 69 6.26 5.21 -2.99
N GLY A 70 5.01 4.87 -2.70
CA GLY A 70 3.93 4.93 -3.67
C GLY A 70 2.58 4.50 -3.15
N VAL A 71 1.57 4.60 -4.02
CA VAL A 71 0.19 4.19 -3.75
C VAL A 71 -0.37 3.42 -4.94
N ALA A 72 -1.10 2.35 -4.66
CA ALA A 72 -1.80 1.53 -5.63
C ALA A 72 -3.25 1.28 -5.19
N ARG A 73 -4.10 0.83 -6.13
CA ARG A 73 -5.42 0.28 -5.82
C ARG A 73 -5.37 -1.24 -5.85
N ALA A 74 -6.21 -1.86 -5.03
CA ALA A 74 -6.53 -3.28 -5.15
C ALA A 74 -7.28 -3.52 -6.48
N ALA A 75 -6.72 -4.34 -7.36
CA ALA A 75 -7.36 -4.81 -8.58
C ALA A 75 -8.26 -6.04 -8.33
N SER A 76 -8.10 -6.70 -7.19
CA SER A 76 -8.93 -7.81 -6.74
C SER A 76 -9.42 -7.59 -5.31
N ASP A 77 -10.42 -8.35 -4.90
CA ASP A 77 -10.59 -8.66 -3.48
C ASP A 77 -9.35 -9.42 -2.99
N GLY A 78 -9.04 -9.32 -1.71
CA GLY A 78 -8.06 -10.24 -1.14
C GLY A 78 -8.66 -11.64 -1.04
N ARG A 79 -7.81 -12.65 -1.14
CA ARG A 79 -8.24 -14.04 -1.33
C ARG A 79 -7.38 -15.00 -0.52
N ASP A 80 -7.99 -16.11 -0.15
CA ASP A 80 -7.29 -17.26 0.39
C ASP A 80 -6.85 -18.15 -0.77
N VAL A 81 -5.58 -18.09 -1.14
CA VAL A 81 -5.04 -18.95 -2.19
C VAL A 81 -3.94 -19.79 -1.57
N GLY A 82 -4.20 -21.10 -1.43
CA GLY A 82 -3.16 -22.05 -1.00
C GLY A 82 -1.93 -22.06 -1.92
N ALA A 83 -2.07 -21.58 -3.18
CA ALA A 83 -0.97 -21.23 -4.06
C ALA A 83 -1.35 -20.02 -4.95
N GLY A 84 -0.55 -18.95 -4.93
CA GLY A 84 -0.74 -17.76 -5.77
C GLY A 84 -0.73 -16.44 -4.99
N SER A 85 -1.08 -15.35 -5.68
CA SER A 85 -1.15 -14.02 -5.08
C SER A 85 -2.37 -13.87 -4.14
N LEU A 86 -2.18 -13.32 -2.94
CA LEU A 86 -3.23 -13.06 -1.96
C LEU A 86 -4.03 -11.78 -2.25
N VAL A 87 -3.48 -10.88 -3.07
CA VAL A 87 -4.16 -9.68 -3.58
C VAL A 87 -3.45 -9.20 -4.85
N ASP A 88 -4.20 -8.68 -5.82
CA ASP A 88 -3.60 -8.03 -6.97
C ASP A 88 -3.66 -6.51 -6.82
N PHE A 89 -2.56 -5.84 -7.16
CA PHE A 89 -2.56 -4.40 -7.38
C PHE A 89 -2.99 -4.07 -8.81
N CYS A 90 -3.44 -2.84 -9.02
CA CYS A 90 -3.69 -2.32 -10.36
C CYS A 90 -2.43 -2.36 -11.23
N SER A 91 -2.59 -2.09 -12.53
CA SER A 91 -1.41 -1.97 -13.38
C SER A 91 -0.50 -0.85 -12.86
N PRO A 92 0.84 -0.95 -13.03
CA PRO A 92 1.77 0.09 -12.57
C PRO A 92 1.45 1.49 -13.11
N ARG A 93 0.81 1.57 -14.28
CA ARG A 93 0.38 2.82 -14.94
C ARG A 93 -0.79 3.53 -14.24
N GLU A 94 -1.56 2.79 -13.46
CA GLU A 94 -2.69 3.32 -12.68
C GLU A 94 -2.30 3.64 -11.22
N ALA A 95 -1.11 3.20 -10.81
CA ALA A 95 -0.53 3.52 -9.52
C ALA A 95 0.30 4.81 -9.58
N VAL A 96 0.66 5.35 -8.42
CA VAL A 96 1.55 6.51 -8.32
C VAL A 96 2.77 6.14 -7.49
N ARG A 97 3.93 6.08 -8.14
CA ARG A 97 5.24 6.11 -7.48
C ARG A 97 5.54 7.54 -7.07
N LEU A 98 5.77 7.80 -5.80
CA LEU A 98 6.02 9.16 -5.31
C LEU A 98 7.39 9.65 -5.81
N GLU A 99 7.44 10.87 -6.34
CA GLU A 99 8.70 11.57 -6.62
C GLU A 99 9.46 11.89 -5.34
N ASN A 100 8.72 12.25 -4.28
CA ASN A 100 9.18 12.55 -2.94
C ASN A 100 8.51 11.57 -1.96
N PRO A 101 9.14 10.40 -1.69
CA PRO A 101 8.65 9.42 -0.72
C PRO A 101 8.37 10.03 0.64
N LEU A 102 7.38 9.50 1.36
CA LEU A 102 7.06 9.96 2.71
C LEU A 102 7.87 9.20 3.74
N THR A 103 8.63 9.89 4.57
CA THR A 103 9.53 9.29 5.55
C THR A 103 8.83 9.07 6.89
N ARG A 104 9.28 8.07 7.66
CA ARG A 104 8.69 7.75 8.98
C ARG A 104 8.52 8.97 9.87
N HIS A 105 9.54 9.82 9.90
CA HIS A 105 9.55 11.14 10.51
C HIS A 105 9.93 12.18 9.44
N PRO A 106 9.25 13.34 9.34
CA PRO A 106 8.07 13.73 10.12
C PRO A 106 6.73 13.29 9.52
N ASP A 107 6.72 12.64 8.34
CA ASP A 107 5.49 12.52 7.54
C ASP A 107 4.48 11.51 8.09
N LEU A 108 4.96 10.43 8.75
CA LEU A 108 4.15 9.27 9.15
C LEU A 108 4.02 9.11 10.68
N ASP A 109 4.51 10.07 11.48
CA ASP A 109 4.51 10.05 12.95
C ASP A 109 3.15 9.78 13.57
N HIS A 110 2.11 10.33 12.96
CA HIS A 110 0.75 10.32 13.49
C HIS A 110 -0.07 9.11 13.03
N ILE A 111 0.55 8.12 12.37
CA ILE A 111 -0.16 6.98 11.80
C ILE A 111 0.31 5.71 12.49
N LEU A 112 -0.59 5.11 13.26
CA LEU A 112 -0.30 3.93 14.08
C LEU A 112 0.16 2.72 13.25
N ALA A 113 -0.32 2.60 12.00
CA ALA A 113 0.09 1.54 11.09
C ALA A 113 1.60 1.57 10.73
N PHE A 114 2.32 2.66 10.99
CA PHE A 114 3.78 2.74 10.84
C PHE A 114 4.53 2.73 12.17
N GLY A 115 3.80 2.70 13.30
CA GLY A 115 4.35 2.64 14.65
C GLY A 115 4.77 1.24 15.09
N PRO A 116 5.65 1.14 16.11
CA PRO A 116 6.06 -0.15 16.70
C PRO A 116 4.90 -0.85 17.42
N GLU A 117 3.87 -0.11 17.84
CA GLU A 117 2.75 -0.60 18.65
C GLU A 117 1.79 -1.49 17.86
N ARG A 118 1.56 -1.21 16.57
CA ARG A 118 0.85 -2.11 15.66
C ARG A 118 1.85 -2.98 14.93
N GLY A 119 2.19 -4.12 15.53
CA GLY A 119 2.72 -5.39 14.97
C GLY A 119 3.60 -5.41 13.69
N ARG A 120 4.41 -6.47 13.56
CA ARG A 120 5.33 -6.67 12.39
C ARG A 120 4.65 -7.23 11.13
N GLY A 121 3.32 -7.08 11.00
CA GLY A 121 2.54 -7.66 9.90
C GLY A 121 2.78 -6.96 8.55
N THR A 122 2.72 -7.73 7.46
CA THR A 122 2.87 -7.23 6.07
C THR A 122 1.74 -6.28 5.69
N VAL A 123 0.51 -6.58 6.10
CA VAL A 123 -0.67 -5.76 5.77
C VAL A 123 -1.30 -5.22 7.04
N GLN A 124 -1.60 -3.93 7.03
CA GLN A 124 -2.24 -3.23 8.14
C GLN A 124 -3.25 -2.19 7.68
N LYS A 125 -4.35 -2.08 8.42
CA LYS A 125 -5.39 -1.08 8.19
C LYS A 125 -4.99 0.29 8.73
N ILE A 126 -5.27 1.33 7.95
CA ILE A 126 -5.15 2.74 8.35
C ILE A 126 -6.54 3.27 8.65
N ASP A 127 -6.66 4.05 9.72
CA ASP A 127 -7.93 4.70 10.02
C ASP A 127 -8.25 5.81 9.00
N SER A 128 -9.53 6.08 8.74
CA SER A 128 -9.90 7.10 7.75
C SER A 128 -9.45 8.52 8.14
N ASP A 129 -9.37 8.81 9.43
CA ASP A 129 -8.98 10.14 9.92
C ASP A 129 -7.46 10.32 9.80
N GLU A 130 -6.69 9.26 10.10
CA GLU A 130 -5.24 9.19 9.84
C GLU A 130 -4.94 9.39 8.35
N PHE A 131 -5.69 8.70 7.48
CA PHE A 131 -5.50 8.79 6.04
C PHE A 131 -5.82 10.18 5.48
N SER A 132 -6.85 10.86 6.01
CA SER A 132 -7.23 12.19 5.54
C SER A 132 -6.10 13.21 5.71
N ARG A 133 -5.31 13.10 6.79
CA ARG A 133 -4.10 13.91 6.99
C ARG A 133 -2.99 13.49 6.03
N LEU A 134 -2.74 12.19 5.92
CA LEU A 134 -1.70 11.65 5.05
C LEU A 134 -1.88 12.07 3.58
N ARG A 135 -3.13 12.03 3.09
CA ARG A 135 -3.49 12.46 1.73
C ARG A 135 -3.02 13.90 1.45
N ARG A 136 -3.21 14.82 2.40
CA ARG A 136 -2.76 16.22 2.26
C ARG A 136 -1.24 16.30 2.23
N THR A 137 -0.56 15.56 3.10
CA THR A 137 0.91 15.49 3.12
C THR A 137 1.47 14.98 1.80
N MET A 138 0.91 13.89 1.26
CA MET A 138 1.34 13.32 -0.02
C MET A 138 1.24 14.32 -1.17
N VAL A 139 0.08 14.99 -1.32
CA VAL A 139 -0.15 15.97 -2.39
C VAL A 139 0.77 17.18 -2.22
N ARG A 140 0.97 17.66 -0.98
CA ARG A 140 1.85 18.78 -0.69
C ARG A 140 3.32 18.48 -1.00
N LYS A 141 3.83 17.29 -0.66
CA LYS A 141 5.21 16.88 -0.96
C LYS A 141 5.43 16.54 -2.44
N ASN A 142 4.37 16.20 -3.16
CA ASN A 142 4.44 15.79 -4.56
C ASN A 142 3.56 16.68 -5.45
N PRO A 143 3.85 18.00 -5.54
CA PRO A 143 2.99 18.94 -6.26
C PRO A 143 2.88 18.62 -7.75
N ARG A 144 3.95 18.10 -8.37
CA ARG A 144 3.96 17.66 -9.77
C ARG A 144 3.05 16.46 -10.05
N GLN A 145 2.72 15.71 -9.00
CA GLN A 145 1.87 14.51 -9.09
C GLN A 145 0.49 14.74 -8.48
N ALA A 146 0.15 15.98 -8.10
CA ALA A 146 -1.04 16.31 -7.32
C ALA A 146 -2.33 15.80 -7.96
N ASP A 147 -2.49 15.95 -9.28
CA ASP A 147 -3.72 15.54 -9.96
C ASP A 147 -3.84 14.01 -10.08
N ALA A 148 -2.73 13.32 -10.34
CA ALA A 148 -2.69 11.86 -10.33
C ALA A 148 -3.02 11.31 -8.94
N LEU A 149 -2.45 11.91 -7.90
CA LEU A 149 -2.71 11.57 -6.50
C LEU A 149 -4.17 11.85 -6.12
N ARG A 150 -4.74 13.02 -6.43
CA ARG A 150 -6.14 13.34 -6.13
C ARG A 150 -7.09 12.34 -6.78
N ARG A 151 -6.87 12.04 -8.07
CA ARG A 151 -7.66 11.06 -8.82
C ARG A 151 -7.59 9.67 -8.20
N LEU A 152 -6.40 9.22 -7.81
CA LEU A 152 -6.21 7.90 -7.23
C LEU A 152 -6.85 7.81 -5.83
N LEU A 153 -6.65 8.84 -5.00
CA LEU A 153 -7.05 8.87 -3.59
C LEU A 153 -8.53 9.25 -3.40
N GLY A 154 -9.25 9.61 -4.46
CA GLY A 154 -10.66 10.01 -4.42
C GLY A 154 -10.88 11.35 -3.73
N ALA A 155 -10.06 12.35 -4.06
CA ALA A 155 -10.20 13.74 -3.62
C ALA A 155 -10.88 14.60 -4.68
#